data_AF-A0A958YU58-F1
#
_entry.id   AF-A0A958YU58-F1
#
_cell.length_a   1.000
_cell.length_b   1.000
_cell.length_c   1.000
_cell.angle_alpha   90.00
_cell.angle_beta   90.00
_cell.angle_gamma   90.00
#
_symmetry.space_group_name_H-M   'P 1'
#
loop_
_entity.id
_entity.type
_entity.pdbx_description
1 polymer ?
#
loop_
_entity_poly.entity_id
_entity_poly.type
_entity_poly.pdbx_seq_one_letter_code
_entity_poly.pdbx_strand_id
1 'polypeptide(L)'
;IRGLTMAAFNLEKSVFIATSAFIDFMIDFSRTFVYYNNGYIHKHDLIYVPFLLVIGVLGTYIGKRLLNHIPQANFKTISLVLILIIGLVTLAKQVV
;
A
#
# COMPACT_ATOMS: atom_id res chain seq x y z
N ILE A 1 2.48 -9.39 2.19
CA ILE A 1 1.56 -10.47 1.76
C ILE A 1 0.78 -10.07 0.51
N ARG A 2 -0.02 -8.98 0.52
CA ARG A 2 -0.82 -8.55 -0.64
C ARG A 2 -0.02 -8.25 -1.92
N GLY A 3 1.10 -7.53 -1.81
CA GLY A 3 1.98 -7.25 -2.97
C GLY A 3 2.55 -8.52 -3.63
N LEU A 4 2.81 -9.55 -2.83
CA LEU A 4 3.31 -10.84 -3.30
C LEU A 4 2.23 -11.61 -4.08
N THR A 5 1.00 -11.67 -3.55
CA THR A 5 -0.11 -12.36 -4.24
C THR A 5 -0.45 -11.67 -5.56
N MET A 6 -0.53 -10.33 -5.57
CA MET A 6 -0.78 -9.56 -6.79
C MET A 6 0.33 -9.70 -7.84
N ALA A 7 1.60 -9.81 -7.41
CA ALA A 7 2.72 -10.10 -8.31
C ALA A 7 2.67 -11.54 -8.86
N ALA A 8 2.20 -12.51 -8.05
CA ALA A 8 2.03 -13.90 -8.47
C ALA A 8 0.93 -14.05 -9.53
N PHE A 9 -0.16 -13.27 -9.45
CA PHE A 9 -1.23 -13.22 -10.46
C PHE A 9 -0.88 -12.38 -11.70
N ASN A 10 0.35 -11.88 -11.80
CA ASN A 10 0.84 -11.13 -12.97
C ASN A 10 -0.03 -9.92 -13.36
N LEU A 11 -0.59 -9.21 -12.38
CA LEU A 11 -1.47 -8.08 -12.62
C LEU A 11 -0.75 -6.94 -13.36
N GLU A 12 -1.49 -6.25 -14.23
CA GLU A 12 -1.03 -5.01 -14.85
C GLU A 12 -0.66 -3.97 -13.79
N LYS A 13 0.35 -3.14 -14.05
CA LYS A 13 0.79 -2.06 -13.13
C LYS A 13 -0.36 -1.21 -12.61
N SER A 14 -1.26 -0.80 -13.51
CA SER A 14 -2.44 0.02 -13.19
C SER A 14 -3.38 -0.69 -12.21
N VAL A 15 -3.69 -1.96 -12.49
CA VAL A 15 -4.55 -2.82 -11.67
C VAL A 15 -3.89 -3.11 -10.33
N PHE A 16 -2.58 -3.33 -10.31
CA PHE A 16 -1.80 -3.58 -9.10
C PHE A 16 -1.88 -2.38 -8.14
N ILE A 17 -1.63 -1.16 -8.63
CA ILE A 17 -1.67 0.05 -7.79
C ILE A 17 -3.10 0.29 -7.29
N ALA A 18 -4.08 0.24 -8.19
CA ALA A 18 -5.48 0.52 -7.85
C ALA A 18 -6.01 -0.49 -6.82
N THR A 19 -5.76 -1.79 -7.04
CA THR A 19 -6.15 -2.86 -6.12
C THR A 19 -5.45 -2.72 -4.77
N SER A 20 -4.14 -2.41 -4.77
CA SER A 20 -3.41 -2.20 -3.52
C SER A 20 -3.97 -1.02 -2.72
N ALA A 21 -4.13 0.13 -3.36
CA ALA A 21 -4.64 1.35 -2.73
C ALA A 21 -6.07 1.16 -2.20
N PHE A 22 -6.92 0.46 -2.95
CA PHE A 22 -8.28 0.16 -2.52
C PHE A 22 -8.31 -0.76 -1.30
N ILE A 23 -7.48 -1.80 -1.27
CA ILE A 23 -7.42 -2.71 -0.12
C ILE A 23 -6.86 -1.98 1.11
N ASP A 24 -5.84 -1.13 0.96
CA ASP A 24 -5.34 -0.29 2.07
C ASP A 24 -6.44 0.60 2.62
N PHE A 25 -7.15 1.31 1.74
CA PHE A 25 -8.26 2.18 2.14
C PHE A 25 -9.36 1.42 2.90
N MET A 26 -9.76 0.24 2.44
CA MET A 26 -10.78 -0.58 3.11
C MET A 26 -10.34 -1.08 4.49
N ILE A 27 -9.08 -1.51 4.62
CA ILE A 27 -8.53 -1.95 5.90
C ILE A 27 -8.45 -0.78 6.88
N ASP A 28 -7.94 0.37 6.43
CA ASP A 28 -7.81 1.56 7.27
C ASP A 28 -9.17 2.10 7.68
N PHE A 29 -10.14 2.16 6.77
CA PHE A 29 -11.51 2.55 7.07
C PHE A 29 -12.15 1.66 8.15
N SER A 30 -12.01 0.34 8.00
CA SER A 30 -12.50 -0.62 8.99
C SER A 30 -11.83 -0.41 10.35
N ARG A 31 -10.52 -0.18 10.35
CA ARG A 31 -9.72 0.06 11.55
C ARG A 31 -10.09 1.39 12.23
N THR A 32 -10.38 2.44 11.47
CA THR A 32 -10.85 3.72 12.01
C THR A 32 -12.11 3.53 12.84
N PHE A 33 -13.08 2.74 12.38
CA PHE A 33 -14.30 2.47 13.16
C PHE A 33 -14.00 1.72 14.47
N VAL A 34 -13.14 0.69 14.41
CA VAL A 34 -12.74 -0.07 15.60
C VAL A 34 -11.98 0.81 16.60
N TYR A 35 -11.05 1.64 16.13
CA TYR A 35 -10.25 2.51 17.00
C TYR A 35 -11.05 3.68 17.57
N TYR A 36 -12.03 4.20 16.82
CA TYR A 36 -12.98 5.17 17.33
C TYR A 36 -13.83 4.57 18.46
N ASN A 37 -14.35 3.36 18.29
CA ASN A 37 -15.17 2.71 19.31
C ASN A 37 -14.37 2.31 20.58
N ASN A 38 -13.09 1.99 20.42
CA ASN A 38 -12.20 1.69 21.56
C ASN A 38 -11.62 2.94 22.24
N GLY A 39 -11.97 4.15 21.80
CA GLY A 39 -11.50 5.41 22.41
C GLY A 39 -10.06 5.81 22.06
N TYR A 40 -9.43 5.18 21.05
CA TYR A 40 -8.09 5.55 20.60
C TYR A 40 -8.08 6.79 19.70
N ILE A 41 -9.19 7.09 19.01
CA ILE A 41 -9.32 8.25 18.11
C ILE A 41 -10.14 9.33 18.82
N HIS A 42 -9.53 10.49 19.04
CA HIS A 42 -10.20 11.65 19.63
C HIS A 42 -10.76 12.57 18.55
N LYS A 43 -11.69 13.46 18.92
CA LYS A 43 -12.31 14.41 17.98
C LYS A 43 -11.30 15.31 17.26
N HIS A 44 -10.14 15.57 17.86
CA HIS A 44 -9.10 16.36 17.21
C HIS A 44 -8.36 15.58 16.11
N ASP A 45 -8.31 14.24 16.19
CA ASP A 45 -7.63 13.39 15.21
C ASP A 45 -8.44 13.27 13.91
N LEU A 46 -9.77 13.31 14.04
CA LEU A 46 -10.71 13.24 12.93
C LEU A 46 -10.54 14.39 11.91
N ILE A 47 -9.92 15.51 12.31
CA ILE A 47 -9.63 16.62 11.40
C ILE A 47 -8.63 16.24 10.31
N TYR A 48 -7.77 15.23 10.56
CA TYR A 48 -6.77 14.78 9.59
C TYR A 48 -7.34 13.84 8.54
N VAL A 49 -8.50 13.21 8.79
CA VAL A 49 -9.10 12.23 7.88
C VAL A 49 -9.35 12.79 6.47
N PRO A 50 -9.93 13.99 6.29
CA PRO A 50 -10.09 14.59 4.97
C PRO A 50 -8.75 14.83 4.25
N PHE A 51 -7.72 15.27 4.97
CA PHE A 51 -6.39 15.47 4.40
C PHE A 51 -5.76 14.15 3.97
N LEU A 52 -5.88 13.10 4.78
CA LEU A 52 -5.41 11.76 4.43
C LEU A 52 -6.12 11.20 3.19
N LEU A 53 -7.42 11.46 3.05
CA LEU A 53 -8.19 11.08 1.87
C LEU A 53 -7.65 11.79 0.61
N VAL A 54 -7.43 13.11 0.70
CA VAL A 54 -6.84 13.90 -0.40
C VAL A 54 -5.44 13.40 -0.76
N ILE A 55 -4.58 13.15 0.24
CA ILE A 55 -3.22 12.62 0.02
C ILE A 55 -3.29 11.21 -0.60
N GLY A 56 -4.21 10.36 -0.18
CA GLY A 56 -4.39 9.02 -0.75
C GLY A 56 -4.78 9.05 -2.23
N VAL A 57 -5.71 9.94 -2.61
CA VAL A 57 -6.13 10.14 -4.00
C VAL A 57 -4.98 10.71 -4.84
N LEU A 58 -4.31 11.76 -4.35
CA LEU A 58 -3.18 12.39 -5.04
C LEU A 58 -2.00 11.43 -5.18
N GLY A 59 -1.66 10.69 -4.12
CA GLY A 59 -0.60 9.68 -4.13
C GLY A 59 -0.88 8.56 -5.13
N THR A 60 -2.12 8.09 -5.21
CA THR A 60 -2.52 7.07 -6.21
C THR A 60 -2.39 7.61 -7.64
N TYR A 61 -2.80 8.86 -7.87
CA TYR A 61 -2.68 9.51 -9.18
C TYR A 61 -1.21 9.70 -9.60
N ILE A 62 -0.37 10.20 -8.69
CA ILE A 62 1.07 10.39 -8.92
C ILE A 62 1.75 9.03 -9.15
N GLY A 63 1.42 8.02 -8.34
CA GLY A 63 1.94 6.66 -8.49
C GLY A 63 1.63 6.07 -9.86
N LYS A 64 0.38 6.23 -10.34
CA LYS A 64 0.00 5.82 -11.70
C LYS A 64 0.82 6.52 -12.78
N ARG A 65 1.03 7.84 -12.64
CA ARG A 65 1.81 8.64 -13.61
C ARG A 65 3.29 8.26 -13.63
N LEU A 66 3.88 8.00 -12.47
CA LEU A 66 5.26 7.55 -12.35
C LEU A 66 5.46 6.17 -13.01
N LEU A 67 4.52 5.25 -12.77
CA LEU A 67 4.59 3.88 -13.27
C LEU A 67 4.33 3.74 -14.79
N ASN A 68 3.81 4.78 -15.44
CA ASN A 68 3.77 4.82 -16.90
C ASN A 68 5.17 4.88 -17.53
N HIS A 69 6.17 5.38 -16.82
CA HIS A 69 7.56 5.47 -17.33
C HIS A 69 8.34 4.15 -17.14
N ILE A 70 7.81 3.20 -16.39
CA ILE A 70 8.47 1.92 -16.08
C ILE A 70 7.82 0.82 -16.94
N PRO A 71 8.55 0.05 -17.75
CA PRO A 71 7.99 -1.09 -18.49
C PRO A 71 7.32 -2.12 -17.57
N GLN A 72 6.25 -2.79 -18.03
CA GLN A 72 5.51 -3.79 -17.24
C GLN A 72 6.40 -4.94 -16.74
N ALA A 73 7.28 -5.45 -17.59
CA ALA A 73 8.23 -6.50 -17.22
C ALA A 73 9.16 -6.04 -16.07
N ASN A 74 9.67 -4.81 -16.17
CA ASN A 74 10.56 -4.24 -15.16
C ASN A 74 9.85 -4.04 -13.82
N PHE A 75 8.59 -3.58 -13.84
CA PHE A 75 7.82 -3.39 -12.61
C PHE A 75 7.68 -4.68 -11.80
N LYS A 76 7.40 -5.81 -12.47
CA LYS A 76 7.29 -7.11 -11.80
C LYS A 76 8.62 -7.51 -11.17
N THR A 77 9.71 -7.42 -11.94
CA THR A 77 11.05 -7.76 -11.46
C THR A 77 11.44 -6.90 -10.26
N ILE A 78 11.23 -5.58 -10.34
CA ILE A 78 11.49 -4.65 -9.24
C ILE A 78 10.68 -5.04 -7.99
N SER A 79 9.39 -5.30 -8.15
CA SER A 79 8.51 -5.67 -7.02
C SER A 79 8.98 -6.95 -6.33
N LEU A 80 9.35 -7.98 -7.09
CA LEU A 80 9.84 -9.26 -6.55
C LEU A 80 11.19 -9.11 -5.85
N VAL A 81 12.12 -8.35 -6.44
CA VAL A 81 13.42 -8.06 -5.84
C VAL A 81 13.27 -7.31 -4.53
N LEU A 82 12.41 -6.29 -4.48
CA LEU A 82 12.13 -5.55 -3.24
C LEU A 82 11.54 -6.46 -2.16
N ILE A 83 10.59 -7.33 -2.50
CA ILE A 83 10.01 -8.28 -1.54
C ILE A 83 11.08 -9.25 -1.02
N LEU A 84 11.95 -9.76 -1.89
CA LEU A 84 13.05 -10.64 -1.49
C LEU A 84 14.01 -9.94 -0.54
N ILE A 85 14.43 -8.71 -0.85
CA ILE A 85 15.32 -7.92 0.01
C ILE A 85 14.68 -7.70 1.39
N ILE A 86 13.43 -7.27 1.44
CA ILE A 86 12.72 -7.05 2.71
C ILE A 86 12.64 -8.36 3.51
N GLY A 87 12.36 -9.48 2.86
CA GLY A 87 12.34 -10.81 3.49
C GLY A 87 13.70 -11.18 4.10
N LEU A 88 14.78 -11.04 3.33
CA LEU A 88 16.15 -11.33 3.79
C LEU A 88 16.59 -10.42 4.93
N VAL A 89 16.32 -9.12 4.84
CA VAL A 89 16.64 -8.15 5.90
C VAL A 89 15.87 -8.46 7.18
N THR A 90 14.59 -8.83 7.07
CA THR A 90 13.76 -9.18 8.23
C THR A 90 14.27 -10.45 8.91
N LEU A 91 14.63 -11.48 8.13
CA LEU A 91 15.24 -12.70 8.65
C LEU A 91 16.57 -12.43 9.34
N ALA A 92 17.46 -11.65 8.70
CA ALA A 92 18.75 -11.29 9.28
C ALA A 92 18.60 -10.58 10.63
N LYS A 93 17.67 -9.63 10.73
CA LYS A 93 17.36 -8.91 11.99
C LYS A 93 16.77 -9.80 13.09
N GLN A 94 16.18 -10.94 12.72
CA GLN A 94 15.56 -11.85 13.67
C GLN A 94 16.52 -12.94 14.14
N VAL A 95 17.59 -13.21 13.38
CA VAL A 95 18.64 -14.19 13.69
C VAL A 95 19.84 -13.54 14.40
N VAL A 96 20.12 -12.26 14.14
CA VAL A 96 21.15 -11.42 14.80
C VAL A 96 20.53 -10.66 15.96
#